data_AF-A0A7V9D051-F1
#
_entry.id   AF-A0A7V9D051-F1
#
_cell.length_a   1.000
_cell.length_b   1.000
_cell.length_c   1.000
_cell.angle_alpha   90.00
_cell.angle_beta   90.00
_cell.angle_gamma   90.00
#
_symmetry.space_group_name_H-M   'P 1'
#
loop_
_entity.id
_entity.type
_entity.pdbx_description
1 polymer ?
#
loop_
_entity_poly.entity_id
_entity_poly.type
_entity_poly.pdbx_seq_one_letter_code
_entity_poly.pdbx_strand_id
1 'polypeptide(L)'
;MSLDGAQVQEANALLPGSEVENQRFAVLQQRLAGFVYNDSPNADAARTVVIVPSLSFDLADLAIIRGVSYYEERLLSLLTLLQHSATHLIYLTSQPVAPSIVEYYLNQLPGLATSPGSRLTLLNCADASPQPLTRKLLDRPRLLRRIRAAIAEPASAYLLTFNSTPLERSLAVRLDLPLYGCDPDLTWLGTKSGSRRVFHEAQVKMPEGFENVRDPHDVARALAALKSSRPTLRRAVVKQNEGFSGIGNALFPYNDAPSGRALTAWIKAELPHRLRFEAPNETWDHY
;
A
#
# COMPACT_ATOMS: atom_id res chain seq x y z
N MET A 1 -10.71 35.90 3.65
CA MET A 1 -11.01 35.32 4.97
C MET A 1 -9.69 34.72 5.47
N SER A 2 -8.91 35.48 6.24
CA SER A 2 -7.64 35.00 6.79
C SER A 2 -7.91 33.86 7.77
N LEU A 3 -7.13 32.79 7.66
CA LEU A 3 -7.11 31.74 8.67
C LEU A 3 -6.66 32.36 10.00
N ASP A 4 -7.37 32.03 11.07
CA ASP A 4 -7.06 32.47 12.42
C ASP A 4 -5.66 31.97 12.84
N GLY A 5 -4.91 32.74 13.64
CA GLY A 5 -3.51 32.45 13.97
C GLY A 5 -3.32 31.07 14.61
N ALA A 6 -4.32 30.61 15.38
CA ALA A 6 -4.38 29.28 15.97
C ALA A 6 -4.57 28.17 14.92
N GLN A 7 -5.41 28.39 13.89
CA GLN A 7 -5.63 27.42 12.81
C GLN A 7 -4.39 27.28 11.91
N VAL A 8 -3.61 28.36 11.75
CA VAL A 8 -2.35 28.32 11.00
C VAL A 8 -1.26 27.57 11.79
N GLN A 9 -1.19 27.77 13.12
CA GLN A 9 -0.26 27.01 13.98
C GLN A 9 -0.61 25.52 14.05
N GLU A 10 -1.90 25.18 14.15
CA GLU A 10 -2.36 23.78 14.17
C GLU A 10 -2.15 23.10 12.80
N ALA A 11 -2.37 23.82 11.70
CA ALA A 11 -2.09 23.32 10.35
C ALA A 11 -0.59 23.09 10.09
N ASN A 12 0.27 23.95 10.65
CA ASN A 12 1.74 23.83 10.57
C ASN A 12 2.30 22.77 11.53
N ALA A 13 1.59 22.40 12.60
CA ALA A 13 2.00 21.33 13.51
C ALA A 13 1.74 19.94 12.91
N LEU A 14 0.68 19.81 12.09
CA LEU A 14 0.28 18.57 11.41
C LEU A 14 0.96 18.40 10.04
N LEU A 15 2.28 18.64 9.99
CA LEU A 15 3.09 18.30 8.82
C LEU A 15 3.25 16.78 8.70
N PRO A 16 3.26 16.21 7.49
CA PRO A 16 3.52 14.79 7.30
C PRO A 16 4.80 14.33 7.99
N GLY A 17 4.71 13.29 8.82
CA GLY A 17 5.80 12.72 9.59
C GLY A 17 6.21 13.51 10.85
N SER A 18 5.49 14.58 11.21
CA SER A 18 5.78 15.31 12.44
C SER A 18 5.43 14.48 13.68
N GLU A 19 6.10 14.76 14.81
CA GLU A 19 5.78 14.10 16.08
C GLU A 19 4.31 14.32 16.48
N VAL A 20 3.78 15.52 16.21
CA VAL A 20 2.39 15.88 16.50
C VAL A 20 1.42 15.05 15.65
N GLU A 21 1.71 14.85 14.36
CA GLU A 21 0.91 13.98 13.48
C GLU A 21 0.92 12.53 14.00
N ASN A 22 2.10 12.01 14.35
CA ASN A 22 2.24 10.64 14.86
C ASN A 22 1.50 10.45 16.19
N GLN A 23 1.58 11.41 17.12
CA GLN A 23 0.82 11.39 18.37
C GLN A 23 -0.69 11.42 18.12
N ARG A 24 -1.16 12.29 17.20
CA ARG A 24 -2.58 12.34 16.84
C ARG A 24 -3.04 11.04 16.19
N PHE A 25 -2.24 10.47 15.31
CA PHE A 25 -2.52 9.19 14.68
C PHE A 25 -2.61 8.07 15.70
N ALA A 26 -1.69 7.99 16.66
CA ALA A 26 -1.72 6.98 17.72
C ALA A 26 -3.02 7.06 18.55
N VAL A 27 -3.49 8.28 18.87
CA VAL A 27 -4.78 8.50 19.54
C VAL A 27 -5.96 8.03 18.69
N LEU A 28 -5.94 8.31 17.38
CA LEU A 28 -6.98 7.84 16.45
C LEU A 28 -7.02 6.31 16.39
N GLN A 29 -5.88 5.65 16.28
CA GLN A 29 -5.80 4.19 16.18
C GLN A 29 -6.41 3.46 17.39
N GLN A 30 -6.45 4.07 18.58
CA GLN A 30 -7.14 3.48 19.74
C GLN A 30 -8.65 3.30 19.52
N ARG A 31 -9.26 4.11 18.64
CA ARG A 31 -10.68 3.97 18.26
C ARG A 31 -10.93 2.72 17.42
N LEU A 32 -9.91 2.20 16.73
CA LEU A 32 -10.06 1.09 15.79
C LEU A 32 -10.54 -0.19 16.47
N ALA A 33 -10.11 -0.45 17.70
CA ALA A 33 -10.49 -1.64 18.47
C ALA A 33 -12.02 -1.80 18.62
N GLY A 34 -12.77 -0.70 18.61
CA GLY A 34 -14.24 -0.71 18.68
C GLY A 34 -14.94 -1.18 17.38
N PHE A 35 -14.23 -1.24 16.25
CA PHE A 35 -14.78 -1.61 14.95
C PHE A 35 -14.52 -3.07 14.55
N VAL A 36 -13.72 -3.80 15.33
CA VAL A 36 -13.12 -5.06 14.91
C VAL A 36 -14.07 -6.27 15.09
N TYR A 37 -14.28 -6.96 13.97
CA TYR A 37 -14.94 -8.26 13.67
C TYR A 37 -16.41 -8.32 13.22
N ASN A 38 -16.56 -8.92 12.03
CA ASN A 38 -17.80 -9.48 11.45
C ASN A 38 -18.38 -10.66 12.26
N ASP A 39 -17.64 -11.19 13.24
CA ASP A 39 -18.10 -12.21 14.20
C ASP A 39 -18.46 -11.63 15.58
N SER A 40 -18.49 -10.30 15.70
CA SER A 40 -18.94 -9.61 16.90
C SER A 40 -20.48 -9.58 16.95
N PRO A 41 -21.11 -9.61 18.13
CA PRO A 41 -22.54 -9.29 18.30
C PRO A 41 -22.94 -7.89 17.76
N ASN A 42 -21.98 -7.09 17.29
CA ASN A 42 -22.13 -5.75 16.72
C ASN A 42 -22.05 -5.69 15.18
N ALA A 43 -22.22 -6.80 14.44
CA ALA A 43 -22.17 -6.80 12.97
C ALA A 43 -23.14 -5.79 12.30
N ASP A 44 -24.24 -5.46 12.98
CA ASP A 44 -25.24 -4.48 12.56
C ASP A 44 -25.06 -3.07 13.16
N ALA A 45 -23.96 -2.82 13.86
CA ALA A 45 -23.67 -1.48 14.37
C ALA A 45 -23.54 -0.48 13.21
N ALA A 46 -24.16 0.70 13.38
CA ALA A 46 -24.08 1.77 12.40
C ALA A 46 -22.62 2.22 12.24
N ARG A 47 -22.15 2.28 10.99
CA ARG A 47 -20.77 2.67 10.66
C ARG A 47 -20.68 3.38 9.33
N THR A 48 -19.67 4.24 9.21
CA THR A 48 -19.28 4.85 7.93
C THR A 48 -17.89 4.40 7.53
N VAL A 49 -17.77 3.77 6.37
CA VAL A 49 -16.48 3.35 5.83
C VAL A 49 -16.08 4.31 4.72
N VAL A 50 -15.00 5.05 4.95
CA VAL A 50 -14.40 5.91 3.92
C VAL A 50 -13.37 5.07 3.18
N ILE A 51 -13.64 4.73 1.93
CA ILE A 51 -12.81 3.83 1.12
C ILE A 51 -11.91 4.68 0.22
N VAL A 52 -10.60 4.49 0.38
CA VAL A 52 -9.56 5.18 -0.41
C VAL A 52 -8.66 4.13 -1.06
N PRO A 53 -8.96 3.73 -2.31
CA PRO A 53 -8.19 2.75 -3.06
C PRO A 53 -6.89 3.34 -3.65
N SER A 54 -6.17 4.13 -2.85
CA SER A 54 -4.95 4.80 -3.28
C SER A 54 -3.81 3.82 -3.49
N LEU A 55 -3.16 3.92 -4.64
CA LEU A 55 -1.92 3.23 -4.96
C LEU A 55 -0.71 4.11 -4.61
N SER A 56 -0.40 4.21 -3.32
CA SER A 56 0.80 4.90 -2.80
C SER A 56 2.05 4.03 -2.94
N PHE A 57 2.43 3.72 -4.19
CA PHE A 57 3.67 3.02 -4.56
C PHE A 57 4.61 3.94 -5.34
N ASP A 58 5.81 3.45 -5.63
CA ASP A 58 6.74 4.15 -6.53
C ASP A 58 6.12 4.35 -7.92
N LEU A 59 6.23 5.56 -8.45
CA LEU A 59 5.59 5.94 -9.71
C LEU A 59 6.25 5.27 -10.93
N ALA A 60 7.54 4.97 -10.87
CA ALA A 60 8.23 4.27 -11.95
C ALA A 60 7.71 2.83 -12.05
N ASP A 61 7.54 2.15 -10.91
CA ASP A 61 6.96 0.80 -10.86
C ASP A 61 5.52 0.78 -11.40
N LEU A 62 4.69 1.75 -11.00
CA LEU A 62 3.30 1.85 -11.46
C LEU A 62 3.20 2.17 -12.95
N ALA A 63 4.15 2.92 -13.52
CA ALA A 63 4.15 3.28 -14.94
C ALA A 63 4.28 2.07 -15.87
N ILE A 64 4.87 0.97 -15.40
CA ILE A 64 5.01 -0.28 -16.16
C ILE A 64 3.66 -1.01 -16.28
N ILE A 65 2.70 -0.72 -15.40
CA ILE A 65 1.42 -1.43 -15.29
C ILE A 65 0.38 -0.82 -16.23
N ARG A 66 0.00 -1.58 -17.27
CA ARG A 66 -1.11 -1.19 -18.15
C ARG A 66 -2.43 -1.06 -17.36
N GLY A 67 -3.11 0.07 -17.57
CA GLY A 67 -4.42 0.33 -16.98
C GLY A 67 -4.40 0.62 -15.48
N VAL A 68 -3.25 1.00 -14.91
CA VAL A 68 -3.13 1.35 -13.49
C VAL A 68 -4.12 2.44 -13.05
N SER A 69 -4.53 3.33 -13.96
CA SER A 69 -5.55 4.35 -13.73
C SER A 69 -6.92 3.79 -13.31
N TYR A 70 -7.23 2.53 -13.63
CA TYR A 70 -8.48 1.87 -13.28
C TYR A 70 -8.37 0.98 -12.03
N TYR A 71 -7.19 0.89 -11.41
CA TYR A 71 -7.00 -0.01 -10.26
C TYR A 71 -7.79 0.43 -9.04
N GLU A 72 -8.16 1.71 -8.98
CA GLU A 72 -9.07 2.23 -7.96
C GLU A 72 -10.44 1.55 -8.00
N GLU A 73 -10.85 0.98 -9.14
CA GLU A 73 -12.10 0.23 -9.27
C GLU A 73 -12.01 -1.18 -8.64
N ARG A 74 -10.82 -1.69 -8.33
CA ARG A 74 -10.65 -3.05 -7.77
C ARG A 74 -11.25 -3.19 -6.37
N LEU A 75 -11.32 -2.10 -5.60
CA LEU A 75 -11.95 -2.10 -4.27
C LEU A 75 -13.46 -1.89 -4.33
N LEU A 76 -14.09 -1.78 -5.52
CA LEU A 76 -15.56 -1.77 -5.65
C LEU A 76 -16.20 -3.07 -5.14
N SER A 77 -15.42 -4.15 -5.00
CA SER A 77 -15.83 -5.35 -4.27
C SER A 77 -16.24 -5.05 -2.81
N LEU A 78 -15.72 -3.99 -2.19
CA LEU A 78 -16.11 -3.54 -0.84
C LEU A 78 -17.51 -2.93 -0.79
N LEU A 79 -18.17 -2.69 -1.93
CA LEU A 79 -19.59 -2.34 -1.94
C LEU A 79 -20.45 -3.45 -1.31
N THR A 80 -19.95 -4.68 -1.23
CA THR A 80 -20.54 -5.78 -0.46
C THR A 80 -20.83 -5.45 1.00
N LEU A 81 -20.09 -4.51 1.60
CA LEU A 81 -20.35 -4.02 2.96
C LEU A 81 -21.74 -3.38 3.10
N LEU A 82 -22.39 -2.96 2.01
CA LEU A 82 -23.77 -2.47 2.00
C LEU A 82 -24.81 -3.55 2.35
N GLN A 83 -24.43 -4.82 2.39
CA GLN A 83 -25.25 -5.90 2.95
C GLN A 83 -25.55 -5.68 4.44
N HIS A 84 -24.67 -5.01 5.16
CA HIS A 84 -24.96 -4.53 6.52
C HIS A 84 -25.84 -3.28 6.42
N SER A 85 -27.09 -3.39 6.89
CA SER A 85 -28.14 -2.37 6.69
C SER A 85 -27.78 -1.01 7.27
N ALA A 86 -27.02 -0.97 8.37
CA ALA A 86 -26.58 0.24 9.05
C ALA A 86 -25.23 0.81 8.53
N THR A 87 -24.62 0.17 7.52
CA THR A 87 -23.35 0.62 6.94
C THR A 87 -23.57 1.63 5.82
N HIS A 88 -22.82 2.73 5.90
CA HIS A 88 -22.71 3.77 4.88
C HIS A 88 -21.30 3.75 4.29
N LEU A 89 -21.18 3.88 2.99
CA LEU A 89 -19.90 3.89 2.28
C LEU A 89 -19.68 5.26 1.63
N ILE A 90 -18.47 5.78 1.79
CA ILE A 90 -17.97 6.92 1.02
C ILE A 90 -16.81 6.40 0.19
N TYR A 91 -17.02 6.23 -1.11
CA TYR A 91 -16.00 5.73 -2.03
C TYR A 91 -15.34 6.88 -2.75
N LEU A 92 -14.00 6.96 -2.66
CA LEU A 92 -13.21 8.04 -3.22
C LEU A 92 -12.40 7.55 -4.42
N THR A 93 -12.35 8.34 -5.48
CA THR A 93 -11.53 8.05 -6.66
C THR A 93 -10.83 9.28 -7.23
N SER A 94 -9.82 9.05 -8.06
CA SER A 94 -9.12 10.05 -8.85
C SER A 94 -10.05 10.60 -9.94
N GLN A 95 -10.73 9.71 -10.66
CA GLN A 95 -11.65 10.02 -11.76
C GLN A 95 -13.03 9.40 -11.50
N PRO A 96 -14.11 9.95 -12.10
CA PRO A 96 -15.44 9.36 -11.96
C PRO A 96 -15.47 7.92 -12.48
N VAL A 97 -16.05 7.01 -11.68
CA VAL A 97 -16.36 5.64 -12.11
C VAL A 97 -17.64 5.66 -12.93
N ALA A 98 -17.68 4.90 -14.03
CA ALA A 98 -18.87 4.82 -14.86
C ALA A 98 -20.07 4.25 -14.05
N PRO A 99 -21.27 4.84 -14.13
CA PRO A 99 -22.44 4.36 -13.39
C PRO A 99 -22.75 2.87 -13.62
N SER A 100 -22.58 2.38 -14.84
CA SER A 100 -22.80 0.97 -15.19
C SER A 100 -21.87 -0.01 -14.46
N ILE A 101 -20.64 0.41 -14.14
CA ILE A 101 -19.70 -0.39 -13.34
C ILE A 101 -20.20 -0.48 -11.91
N VAL A 102 -20.64 0.64 -11.33
CA VAL A 102 -21.19 0.67 -9.96
C VAL A 102 -22.46 -0.19 -9.89
N GLU A 103 -23.38 -0.02 -10.84
CA GLU A 103 -24.60 -0.84 -10.95
C GLU A 103 -24.29 -2.32 -11.07
N TYR A 104 -23.26 -2.71 -11.84
CA TYR A 104 -22.83 -4.09 -11.96
C TYR A 104 -22.44 -4.70 -10.60
N TYR A 105 -21.70 -3.98 -9.75
CA TYR A 105 -21.37 -4.47 -8.40
C TYR A 105 -22.60 -4.50 -7.48
N LEU A 106 -23.46 -3.49 -7.53
CA LEU A 106 -24.66 -3.42 -6.70
C LEU A 106 -25.67 -4.53 -7.02
N ASN A 107 -25.84 -4.87 -8.31
CA ASN A 107 -26.74 -5.92 -8.77
C ASN A 107 -26.30 -7.33 -8.33
N GLN A 108 -25.05 -7.50 -7.89
CA GLN A 108 -24.55 -8.77 -7.34
C GLN A 108 -24.84 -8.95 -5.86
N LEU A 109 -25.42 -7.96 -5.18
CA LEU A 109 -25.67 -8.00 -3.74
C LEU A 109 -27.10 -8.47 -3.46
N PRO A 110 -27.30 -9.74 -3.03
CA PRO A 110 -28.63 -10.23 -2.70
C PRO A 110 -29.23 -9.47 -1.51
N GLY A 111 -30.53 -9.19 -1.55
CA GLY A 111 -31.27 -8.65 -0.40
C GLY A 111 -31.13 -7.14 -0.16
N LEU A 112 -30.54 -6.36 -1.07
CA LEU A 112 -30.60 -4.89 -1.02
C LEU A 112 -32.04 -4.40 -1.27
N ALA A 113 -32.85 -4.37 -0.21
CA ALA A 113 -34.27 -3.98 -0.27
C ALA A 113 -34.51 -2.47 -0.47
N THR A 114 -33.46 -1.64 -0.36
CA THR A 114 -33.53 -0.17 -0.48
C THR A 114 -32.58 0.32 -1.57
N SER A 115 -32.92 1.46 -2.20
CA SER A 115 -32.03 2.13 -3.15
C SER A 115 -30.66 2.34 -2.49
N PRO A 116 -29.58 1.67 -2.96
CA PRO A 116 -28.25 1.79 -2.39
C PRO A 116 -27.72 3.24 -2.42
N GLY A 117 -28.34 4.11 -3.23
CA GLY A 117 -27.98 5.51 -3.36
C GLY A 117 -28.08 6.34 -2.08
N SER A 118 -28.86 5.94 -1.06
CA SER A 118 -28.89 6.67 0.21
C SER A 118 -27.71 6.34 1.14
N ARG A 119 -27.08 5.17 0.94
CA ARG A 119 -25.97 4.68 1.79
C ARG A 119 -24.62 4.64 1.08
N LEU A 120 -24.59 4.91 -0.23
CA LEU A 120 -23.37 4.98 -1.04
C LEU A 120 -23.16 6.41 -1.54
N THR A 121 -22.08 7.04 -1.08
CA THR A 121 -21.61 8.34 -1.60
C THR A 121 -20.37 8.13 -2.45
N LEU A 122 -20.40 8.53 -3.72
CA LEU A 122 -19.26 8.49 -4.62
C LEU A 122 -18.70 9.91 -4.80
N LEU A 123 -17.42 10.12 -4.48
CA LEU A 123 -16.74 11.40 -4.72
C LEU A 123 -15.46 11.15 -5.52
N ASN A 124 -15.08 12.11 -6.36
CA ASN A 124 -13.86 12.02 -7.14
C ASN A 124 -13.05 13.32 -7.14
N CYS A 125 -11.76 13.22 -7.47
CA CYS A 125 -10.83 14.35 -7.56
C CYS A 125 -10.83 15.06 -8.93
N ALA A 126 -11.49 14.48 -9.94
CA ALA A 126 -11.43 14.86 -11.34
C ALA A 126 -9.97 15.03 -11.85
N ASP A 127 -9.10 14.07 -11.51
CA ASP A 127 -7.65 14.18 -11.68
C ASP A 127 -7.05 12.88 -12.24
N ALA A 128 -6.66 12.92 -13.52
CA ALA A 128 -6.05 11.81 -14.23
C ALA A 128 -4.51 11.73 -14.09
N SER A 129 -3.89 12.60 -13.27
CA SER A 129 -2.44 12.57 -13.07
C SER A 129 -1.99 11.25 -12.42
N PRO A 130 -0.72 10.83 -12.59
CA PRO A 130 -0.22 9.58 -12.03
C PRO A 130 -0.04 9.63 -10.50
N GLN A 131 -0.32 10.77 -9.86
CA GLN A 131 -0.17 10.91 -8.41
C GLN A 131 -1.12 9.96 -7.65
N PRO A 132 -0.72 9.44 -6.47
CA PRO A 132 -1.61 8.64 -5.64
C PRO A 132 -2.88 9.41 -5.27
N LEU A 133 -4.02 8.70 -5.21
CA LEU A 133 -5.31 9.27 -4.81
C LEU A 133 -5.23 10.02 -3.48
N THR A 134 -4.55 9.44 -2.49
CA THR A 134 -4.39 10.07 -1.18
C THR A 134 -3.70 11.44 -1.29
N ARG A 135 -2.69 11.57 -2.15
CA ARG A 135 -2.04 12.87 -2.39
C ARG A 135 -3.02 13.85 -3.03
N LYS A 136 -3.75 13.41 -4.06
CA LYS A 136 -4.80 14.22 -4.73
C LYS A 136 -5.85 14.72 -3.74
N LEU A 137 -6.25 13.91 -2.76
CA LEU A 137 -7.19 14.27 -1.70
C LEU A 137 -6.60 15.31 -0.74
N LEU A 138 -5.37 15.10 -0.26
CA LEU A 138 -4.66 16.01 0.65
C LEU A 138 -4.49 17.41 0.04
N ASP A 139 -4.25 17.47 -1.27
CA ASP A 139 -4.11 18.73 -2.02
C ASP A 139 -5.47 19.46 -2.25
N ARG A 140 -6.60 18.87 -1.82
CA ARG A 140 -7.97 19.39 -2.04
C ARG A 140 -8.75 19.63 -0.74
N PRO A 141 -8.46 20.71 0.04
CA PRO A 141 -9.14 21.00 1.30
C PRO A 141 -10.67 21.11 1.20
N ARG A 142 -11.20 21.58 0.05
CA ARG A 142 -12.65 21.65 -0.18
C ARG A 142 -13.28 20.25 -0.29
N LEU A 143 -12.58 19.30 -0.91
CA LEU A 143 -13.05 17.92 -1.03
C LEU A 143 -12.98 17.22 0.33
N LEU A 144 -11.91 17.43 1.11
CA LEU A 144 -11.82 16.92 2.49
C LEU A 144 -13.00 17.41 3.36
N ARG A 145 -13.39 18.69 3.25
CA ARG A 145 -14.58 19.20 3.95
C ARG A 145 -15.87 18.50 3.51
N ARG A 146 -16.03 18.22 2.21
CA ARG A 146 -17.19 17.47 1.69
C ARG A 146 -17.21 16.03 2.20
N ILE A 147 -16.06 15.38 2.28
CA ILE A 147 -15.93 14.04 2.84
C ILE A 147 -16.36 14.06 4.31
N ARG A 148 -15.82 14.97 5.13
CA ARG A 148 -16.22 15.09 6.54
C ARG A 148 -17.72 15.38 6.70
N ALA A 149 -18.30 16.22 5.84
CA ALA A 149 -19.73 16.54 5.88
C ALA A 149 -20.64 15.35 5.47
N ALA A 150 -20.11 14.39 4.71
CA ALA A 150 -20.83 13.16 4.35
C ALA A 150 -20.77 12.08 5.45
N ILE A 151 -19.92 12.27 6.48
CA ILE A 151 -19.83 11.37 7.62
C ILE A 151 -20.82 11.84 8.68
N ALA A 152 -21.90 11.08 8.88
CA ALA A 152 -22.95 11.44 9.84
C ALA A 152 -22.50 11.30 11.30
N GLU A 153 -21.79 10.22 11.63
CA GLU A 153 -21.29 9.93 12.98
C GLU A 153 -19.79 9.62 12.93
N PRO A 154 -18.91 10.62 13.16
CA PRO A 154 -17.46 10.45 13.11
C PRO A 154 -16.93 9.43 14.12
N ALA A 155 -17.60 9.25 15.27
CA ALA A 155 -17.17 8.27 16.27
C ALA A 155 -17.32 6.82 15.77
N SER A 156 -18.17 6.60 14.77
CA SER A 156 -18.44 5.31 14.13
C SER A 156 -17.91 5.24 12.69
N ALA A 157 -16.91 6.07 12.36
CA ALA A 157 -16.31 6.11 11.04
C ALA A 157 -14.84 5.70 11.05
N TYR A 158 -14.40 5.04 9.97
CA TYR A 158 -12.99 4.71 9.77
C TYR A 158 -12.59 4.80 8.30
N LEU A 159 -11.29 4.98 8.08
CA LEU A 159 -10.66 5.04 6.76
C LEU A 159 -10.16 3.64 6.39
N LEU A 160 -10.62 3.08 5.27
CA LEU A 160 -10.16 1.82 4.71
C LEU A 160 -9.35 2.11 3.45
N THR A 161 -8.10 1.66 3.40
CA THR A 161 -7.17 1.94 2.30
C THR A 161 -6.66 0.68 1.62
N PHE A 162 -6.15 0.81 0.40
CA PHE A 162 -5.47 -0.30 -0.28
C PHE A 162 -4.06 -0.55 0.30
N ASN A 163 -3.30 0.52 0.54
CA ASN A 163 -1.99 0.47 1.17
C ASN A 163 -1.98 1.39 2.40
N SER A 164 -1.12 1.13 3.37
CA SER A 164 -0.96 1.96 4.58
C SER A 164 0.43 2.60 4.59
N THR A 165 0.52 3.82 4.07
CA THR A 165 1.77 4.59 3.99
C THR A 165 1.67 5.89 4.79
N PRO A 166 2.77 6.67 4.92
CA PRO A 166 2.70 8.00 5.54
C PRO A 166 1.63 8.92 4.91
N LEU A 167 1.35 8.79 3.60
CA LEU A 167 0.27 9.55 2.96
C LEU A 167 -1.10 9.22 3.57
N GLU A 168 -1.38 7.93 3.77
CA GLU A 168 -2.65 7.48 4.36
C GLU A 168 -2.76 7.86 5.83
N ARG A 169 -1.65 7.89 6.59
CA ARG A 169 -1.60 8.47 7.94
C ARG A 169 -2.00 9.94 7.91
N SER A 170 -1.40 10.75 7.04
CA SER A 170 -1.76 12.17 6.92
C SER A 170 -3.22 12.35 6.56
N LEU A 171 -3.77 11.52 5.67
CA LEU A 171 -5.19 11.59 5.33
C LEU A 171 -6.09 11.20 6.52
N ALA A 172 -5.74 10.14 7.25
CA ALA A 172 -6.46 9.70 8.45
C ALA A 172 -6.51 10.82 9.51
N VAL A 173 -5.36 11.43 9.81
CA VAL A 173 -5.24 12.56 10.74
C VAL A 173 -6.02 13.77 10.25
N ARG A 174 -5.94 14.10 8.94
CA ARG A 174 -6.73 15.19 8.36
C ARG A 174 -8.22 14.89 8.46
N LEU A 175 -8.69 13.67 8.24
CA LEU A 175 -10.12 13.34 8.34
C LEU A 175 -10.60 13.13 9.78
N ASP A 176 -9.69 13.06 10.76
CA ASP A 176 -9.94 12.65 12.15
C ASP A 176 -10.53 11.23 12.26
N LEU A 177 -10.07 10.33 11.41
CA LEU A 177 -10.54 8.94 11.35
C LEU A 177 -9.42 7.96 11.70
N PRO A 178 -9.72 6.87 12.43
CA PRO A 178 -8.79 5.75 12.50
C PRO A 178 -8.56 5.14 11.11
N LEU A 179 -7.34 4.69 10.85
CA LEU A 179 -6.95 3.95 9.66
C LEU A 179 -7.10 2.45 9.90
N TYR A 180 -7.99 1.80 9.15
CA TYR A 180 -8.07 0.35 9.05
C TYR A 180 -6.93 -0.15 8.16
N GLY A 181 -5.76 -0.34 8.78
CA GLY A 181 -4.52 -0.71 8.13
C GLY A 181 -3.38 -0.88 9.13
N CYS A 182 -2.25 -1.40 8.66
CA CYS A 182 -1.04 -1.50 9.49
C CYS A 182 -0.49 -0.11 9.80
N ASP A 183 0.17 0.06 10.94
CA ASP A 183 0.89 1.30 11.24
C ASP A 183 1.97 1.55 10.17
N PRO A 184 1.98 2.70 9.47
CA PRO A 184 3.00 2.98 8.46
C PRO A 184 4.44 2.99 8.98
N ASP A 185 4.68 3.14 10.29
CA ASP A 185 6.02 3.04 10.87
C ASP A 185 6.53 1.58 10.88
N LEU A 186 5.64 0.62 10.66
CA LEU A 186 5.93 -0.80 10.59
C LEU A 186 5.98 -1.33 9.14
N THR A 187 5.82 -0.48 8.12
CA THR A 187 5.83 -0.89 6.71
C THR A 187 7.12 -1.63 6.32
N TRP A 188 8.24 -1.29 6.97
CA TRP A 188 9.52 -1.97 6.74
C TRP A 188 9.46 -3.49 7.00
N LEU A 189 8.57 -3.97 7.88
CA LEU A 189 8.35 -5.40 8.13
C LEU A 189 7.84 -6.14 6.88
N GLY A 190 7.08 -5.46 6.03
CA GLY A 190 6.56 -5.99 4.77
C GLY A 190 7.58 -6.06 3.63
N THR A 191 8.75 -5.46 3.79
CA THR A 191 9.84 -5.53 2.79
C THR A 191 10.46 -6.92 2.75
N LYS A 192 11.20 -7.26 1.69
CA LYS A 192 11.85 -8.58 1.60
C LYS A 192 12.89 -8.79 2.71
N SER A 193 13.67 -7.76 3.03
CA SER A 193 14.63 -7.81 4.14
C SER A 193 13.93 -7.86 5.50
N GLY A 194 12.88 -7.04 5.70
CA GLY A 194 12.10 -7.05 6.93
C GLY A 194 11.38 -8.38 7.17
N SER A 195 10.75 -8.94 6.15
CA SER A 195 10.07 -10.23 6.20
C SER A 195 11.03 -11.36 6.54
N ARG A 196 12.24 -11.39 5.97
CA ARG A 196 13.25 -12.39 6.34
C ARG A 196 13.67 -12.26 7.80
N ARG A 197 13.86 -11.04 8.30
CA ARG A 197 14.15 -10.81 9.73
C ARG A 197 13.02 -11.34 10.62
N VAL A 198 11.77 -11.01 10.31
CA VAL A 198 10.59 -11.51 11.05
C VAL A 198 10.52 -13.03 10.99
N PHE A 199 10.77 -13.64 9.83
CA PHE A 199 10.76 -15.09 9.68
C PHE A 199 11.86 -15.76 10.48
N HIS A 200 13.05 -15.15 10.55
CA HIS A 200 14.12 -15.64 11.41
C HIS A 200 13.74 -15.59 12.89
N GLU A 201 13.24 -14.44 13.37
CA GLU A 201 12.78 -14.25 14.76
C GLU A 201 11.64 -15.22 15.12
N ALA A 202 10.72 -15.46 14.18
CA ALA A 202 9.60 -16.39 14.34
C ALA A 202 9.95 -17.86 14.03
N GLN A 203 11.22 -18.17 13.73
CA GLN A 203 11.70 -19.52 13.39
C GLN A 203 10.97 -20.18 12.20
N VAL A 204 10.47 -19.38 11.26
CA VAL A 204 9.84 -19.84 10.03
C VAL A 204 10.92 -20.33 9.07
N LYS A 205 10.78 -21.55 8.55
CA LYS A 205 11.69 -22.11 7.54
C LYS A 205 11.62 -21.27 6.26
N MET A 206 12.76 -20.81 5.78
CA MET A 206 12.89 -20.04 4.56
C MET A 206 14.14 -20.43 3.77
N PRO A 207 14.19 -20.20 2.45
CA PRO A 207 15.41 -20.39 1.67
C PRO A 207 16.58 -19.57 2.21
N GLU A 208 17.78 -20.14 2.13
CA GLU A 208 19.04 -19.45 2.45
C GLU A 208 19.19 -18.20 1.59
N GLY A 209 19.67 -17.12 2.19
CA GLY A 209 19.72 -15.80 1.57
C GLY A 209 20.21 -14.75 2.55
N PHE A 210 20.29 -13.50 2.09
CA PHE A 210 20.83 -12.38 2.83
C PHE A 210 19.86 -11.19 2.77
N GLU A 211 19.75 -10.47 3.88
CA GLU A 211 18.98 -9.23 4.03
C GLU A 211 19.88 -8.01 3.79
N ASN A 212 19.27 -6.85 3.54
CA ASN A 212 19.96 -5.55 3.49
C ASN A 212 21.11 -5.49 2.47
N VAL A 213 20.93 -6.16 1.33
CA VAL A 213 21.81 -6.07 0.16
C VAL A 213 21.52 -4.76 -0.56
N ARG A 214 22.45 -3.81 -0.55
CA ARG A 214 22.18 -2.41 -0.93
C ARG A 214 22.70 -2.01 -2.30
N ASP A 215 23.74 -2.68 -2.77
CA ASP A 215 24.44 -2.29 -3.98
C ASP A 215 24.98 -3.52 -4.75
N PRO A 216 25.47 -3.35 -6.00
CA PRO A 216 26.01 -4.46 -6.78
C PRO A 216 27.18 -5.21 -6.10
N HIS A 217 27.94 -4.54 -5.23
CA HIS A 217 29.02 -5.18 -4.49
C HIS A 217 28.46 -6.10 -3.40
N ASP A 218 27.42 -5.67 -2.67
CA ASP A 218 26.68 -6.52 -1.74
C ASP A 218 26.06 -7.73 -2.44
N VAL A 219 25.42 -7.50 -3.59
CA VAL A 219 24.81 -8.58 -4.39
C VAL A 219 25.87 -9.62 -4.74
N ALA A 220 27.03 -9.19 -5.24
CA ALA A 220 28.11 -10.10 -5.60
C ALA A 220 28.64 -10.89 -4.40
N ARG A 221 28.80 -10.24 -3.23
CA ARG A 221 29.21 -10.93 -2.00
C ARG A 221 28.18 -11.95 -1.53
N ALA A 222 26.90 -11.58 -1.51
CA ALA A 222 25.81 -12.45 -1.07
C ALA A 222 25.68 -13.69 -1.97
N LEU A 223 25.75 -13.50 -3.29
CA LEU A 223 25.74 -14.60 -4.27
C LEU A 223 26.97 -15.51 -4.12
N ALA A 224 28.17 -14.93 -3.96
CA ALA A 224 29.40 -15.71 -3.74
C ALA A 224 29.32 -16.55 -2.46
N ALA A 225 28.75 -15.99 -1.38
CA ALA A 225 28.55 -16.69 -0.12
C ALA A 225 27.55 -17.86 -0.28
N LEU A 226 26.40 -17.66 -0.94
CA LEU A 226 25.44 -18.73 -1.25
C LEU A 226 26.06 -19.87 -2.07
N LYS A 227 26.84 -19.52 -3.10
CA LYS A 227 27.48 -20.52 -3.96
C LYS A 227 28.60 -21.27 -3.23
N SER A 228 29.30 -20.60 -2.31
CA SER A 228 30.35 -21.20 -1.50
C SER A 228 29.79 -22.13 -0.42
N SER A 229 28.68 -21.77 0.23
CA SER A 229 27.98 -22.65 1.19
C SER A 229 27.33 -23.85 0.49
N ARG A 230 26.90 -23.69 -0.76
CA ARG A 230 26.26 -24.74 -1.57
C ARG A 230 26.89 -24.83 -2.97
N PRO A 231 28.03 -25.54 -3.14
CA PRO A 231 28.73 -25.62 -4.42
C PRO A 231 27.88 -26.15 -5.59
N THR A 232 26.86 -26.96 -5.31
CA THR A 232 25.93 -27.50 -6.32
C THR A 232 24.82 -26.53 -6.75
N LEU A 233 24.74 -25.34 -6.14
CA LEU A 233 23.74 -24.33 -6.44
C LEU A 233 23.83 -23.89 -7.91
N ARG A 234 22.74 -24.04 -8.65
CA ARG A 234 22.68 -23.72 -10.10
C ARG A 234 22.26 -22.28 -10.36
N ARG A 235 21.39 -21.73 -9.51
CA ARG A 235 20.81 -20.39 -9.67
C ARG A 235 20.53 -19.78 -8.30
N ALA A 236 20.51 -18.46 -8.23
CA ALA A 236 20.00 -17.68 -7.11
C ALA A 236 19.01 -16.63 -7.62
N VAL A 237 18.17 -16.11 -6.73
CA VAL A 237 17.25 -15.02 -7.02
C VAL A 237 17.70 -13.77 -6.27
N VAL A 238 17.87 -12.67 -7.00
CA VAL A 238 18.02 -11.32 -6.47
C VAL A 238 16.66 -10.66 -6.52
N LYS A 239 16.30 -9.94 -5.46
CA LYS A 239 14.98 -9.30 -5.36
C LYS A 239 15.13 -7.90 -4.79
N GLN A 240 14.64 -6.89 -5.50
CA GLN A 240 14.52 -5.52 -4.98
C GLN A 240 13.68 -5.53 -3.70
N ASN A 241 14.07 -4.74 -2.71
CA ASN A 241 13.52 -4.87 -1.35
C ASN A 241 12.00 -4.63 -1.29
N GLU A 242 11.49 -3.68 -2.09
CA GLU A 242 10.09 -3.26 -2.11
C GLU A 242 9.34 -3.64 -3.39
N GLY A 243 10.00 -4.29 -4.36
CA GLY A 243 9.35 -4.73 -5.60
C GLY A 243 8.16 -5.68 -5.38
N PHE A 244 7.16 -5.65 -6.25
CA PHE A 244 5.92 -6.41 -6.09
C PHE A 244 5.51 -7.11 -7.39
N SER A 245 4.60 -8.09 -7.32
CA SER A 245 4.08 -8.80 -8.50
C SER A 245 5.16 -9.41 -9.43
N GLY A 246 6.33 -9.77 -8.88
CA GLY A 246 7.46 -10.28 -9.65
C GLY A 246 8.36 -9.20 -10.26
N ILE A 247 7.89 -7.95 -10.31
CA ILE A 247 8.68 -6.77 -10.64
C ILE A 247 9.78 -6.64 -9.58
N GLY A 248 11.01 -6.42 -10.03
CA GLY A 248 12.19 -6.41 -9.17
C GLY A 248 12.76 -7.79 -8.81
N ASN A 249 12.26 -8.91 -9.36
CA ASN A 249 12.93 -10.21 -9.25
C ASN A 249 13.86 -10.48 -10.45
N ALA A 250 15.06 -10.97 -10.16
CA ALA A 250 16.02 -11.36 -11.18
C ALA A 250 16.69 -12.69 -10.81
N LEU A 251 16.89 -13.57 -11.79
CA LEU A 251 17.62 -14.84 -11.60
C LEU A 251 19.08 -14.68 -12.02
N PHE A 252 19.99 -15.10 -11.14
CA PHE A 252 21.41 -15.21 -11.44
C PHE A 252 21.82 -16.68 -11.64
N PRO A 253 22.18 -17.11 -12.86
CA PRO A 253 22.70 -18.46 -13.12
C PRO A 253 24.20 -18.58 -12.85
N TYR A 254 24.62 -19.62 -12.11
CA TYR A 254 26.03 -19.91 -11.79
C TYR A 254 26.75 -20.78 -12.82
N ASN A 255 26.20 -20.97 -14.02
CA ASN A 255 26.86 -21.75 -15.06
C ASN A 255 28.23 -21.12 -15.36
N ASP A 256 29.28 -21.93 -15.45
CA ASP A 256 30.66 -21.48 -15.71
C ASP A 256 31.27 -20.57 -14.63
N ALA A 257 30.64 -20.47 -13.46
CA ALA A 257 31.19 -19.70 -12.34
C ALA A 257 32.51 -20.32 -11.85
N PRO A 258 33.58 -19.51 -11.69
CA PRO A 258 34.85 -20.01 -11.17
C PRO A 258 34.70 -20.39 -9.69
N SER A 259 35.58 -21.26 -9.21
CA SER A 259 35.64 -21.63 -7.79
C SER A 259 36.68 -20.81 -7.03
N GLY A 260 36.53 -20.73 -5.70
CA GLY A 260 37.52 -20.10 -4.82
C GLY A 260 37.54 -18.57 -4.92
N ARG A 261 38.73 -17.98 -4.75
CA ARG A 261 38.92 -16.53 -4.51
C ARG A 261 38.45 -15.61 -5.65
N ALA A 262 38.34 -16.12 -6.87
CA ALA A 262 37.91 -15.34 -8.03
C ALA A 262 36.37 -15.16 -8.12
N LEU A 263 35.59 -15.94 -7.38
CA LEU A 263 34.13 -16.03 -7.54
C LEU A 263 33.43 -14.67 -7.37
N THR A 264 33.71 -13.93 -6.29
CA THR A 264 33.03 -12.64 -6.02
C THR A 264 33.31 -11.61 -7.10
N ALA A 265 34.57 -11.50 -7.54
CA ALA A 265 34.97 -10.56 -8.58
C ALA A 265 34.32 -10.91 -9.93
N TRP A 266 34.27 -12.19 -10.25
CA TRP A 266 33.58 -12.69 -11.44
C TRP A 266 32.07 -12.40 -11.39
N ILE A 267 31.39 -12.71 -10.28
CA ILE A 267 29.95 -12.40 -10.14
C ILE A 267 29.71 -10.91 -10.36
N LYS A 268 30.51 -10.04 -9.71
CA LYS A 268 30.35 -8.59 -9.84
C LYS A 268 30.45 -8.13 -11.30
N ALA A 269 31.41 -8.65 -12.06
CA ALA A 269 31.57 -8.33 -13.48
C ALA A 269 30.43 -8.88 -14.35
N GLU A 270 29.83 -9.99 -13.96
CA GLU A 270 28.80 -10.68 -14.73
C GLU A 270 27.37 -10.25 -14.38
N LEU A 271 27.15 -9.55 -13.27
CA LEU A 271 25.81 -9.08 -12.86
C LEU A 271 25.04 -8.38 -13.98
N PRO A 272 25.61 -7.39 -14.72
CA PRO A 272 24.89 -6.69 -15.77
C PRO A 272 24.51 -7.58 -16.97
N HIS A 273 25.22 -8.69 -17.16
CA HIS A 273 25.09 -9.55 -18.34
C HIS A 273 24.31 -10.84 -18.07
N ARG A 274 24.28 -11.29 -16.81
CA ARG A 274 23.73 -12.60 -16.43
C ARG A 274 22.41 -12.54 -15.68
N LEU A 275 22.07 -11.41 -15.06
CA LEU A 275 20.78 -11.28 -14.42
C LEU A 275 19.67 -11.40 -15.46
N ARG A 276 18.75 -12.32 -15.20
CA ARG A 276 17.56 -12.54 -16.02
C ARG A 276 16.37 -11.99 -15.25
N PHE A 277 15.89 -10.83 -15.67
CA PHE A 277 14.77 -10.16 -15.03
C PHE A 277 13.45 -10.85 -15.40
N GLU A 278 12.56 -11.00 -14.41
CA GLU A 278 11.20 -11.52 -14.64
C GLU A 278 10.31 -10.49 -15.36
N ALA A 279 10.54 -9.19 -15.10
CA ALA A 279 9.83 -8.11 -15.76
C ALA A 279 10.37 -7.90 -17.19
N PRO A 280 9.51 -7.93 -18.25
CA PRO A 280 9.96 -7.94 -19.65
C PRO A 280 10.82 -6.76 -20.11
N ASN A 281 10.68 -5.60 -19.47
CA ASN A 281 11.35 -4.36 -19.86
C ASN A 281 12.40 -3.90 -18.82
N GLU A 282 12.64 -4.71 -17.79
CA GLU A 282 13.61 -4.40 -16.74
C GLU A 282 15.02 -4.66 -17.24
N THR A 283 15.94 -3.75 -16.92
CA THR A 283 17.36 -3.88 -17.28
C THR A 283 18.22 -3.64 -16.05
N TRP A 284 19.50 -4.01 -16.14
CA TRP A 284 20.44 -3.75 -15.05
C TRP A 284 20.52 -2.27 -14.66
N ASP A 285 20.40 -1.35 -15.61
CA ASP A 285 20.50 0.09 -15.34
C ASP A 285 19.27 0.65 -14.60
N HIS A 286 18.15 -0.08 -14.64
CA HIS A 286 16.88 0.28 -13.99
C HIS A 286 16.60 -0.55 -12.72
N TYR A 287 17.45 -1.53 -12.40
CA TYR A 287 17.28 -2.52 -11.33
C TYR A 287 18.06 -2.21 -10.05
#